data_AF-A0AAV9AXM6-F1
#
_entry.id   AF-A0AAV9AXM6-F1
#
_cell.length_a   1.000
_cell.length_b   1.000
_cell.length_c   1.000
_cell.angle_alpha   90.00
_cell.angle_beta   90.00
_cell.angle_gamma   90.00
#
_symmetry.space_group_name_H-M   'P 1'
#
loop_
_entity.id
_entity.type
_entity.pdbx_description
1 polymer ?
#
loop_
_entity_poly.entity_id
_entity_poly.type
_entity_poly.pdbx_seq_one_letter_code
_entity_poly.pdbx_strand_id
1 'polypeptide(L)'
;MEGEGLPLLNCLWHHLLRSLCSWDSCNQPSKWVYAILWRVLPRNYPPPQWDDGRVGLDLSNRHQRNWILVWEDGFCDFSRCERSFGSLVRGRFGPDVFFKMSHEVYSYGEGLIGKVAADNSHKWVFREVMSESDTNCSSWSGSLDVKPKAWESQFSSGIQTIAVVAVREGVIQLGSFDRVNATHFSRKFYENLNKKSC
;
A
#
# COMPACT_ATOMS: atom_id res chain seq x y z
N MET A 1 7.11 -10.52 -31.62
CA MET A 1 6.33 -9.28 -31.42
C MET A 1 5.55 -9.44 -30.12
N GLU A 2 6.22 -9.41 -28.96
CA GLU A 2 5.58 -9.62 -27.66
C GLU A 2 6.29 -8.73 -26.63
N GLY A 3 5.88 -7.46 -26.59
CA GLY A 3 6.35 -6.47 -25.61
C GLY A 3 5.31 -5.39 -25.28
N GLU A 4 4.11 -5.47 -25.88
CA GLU A 4 3.12 -4.39 -25.84
C GLU A 4 2.05 -4.54 -24.74
N GLY A 5 2.05 -5.65 -23.99
CA GLY A 5 1.06 -5.91 -22.93
C GLY A 5 1.38 -5.29 -21.56
N LEU A 6 2.67 -5.21 -21.21
CA LEU A 6 3.13 -4.64 -19.92
C LEU A 6 2.88 -3.13 -19.79
N PRO A 7 3.10 -2.30 -20.83
CA PRO A 7 2.85 -0.85 -20.74
C PRO A 7 1.38 -0.51 -20.48
N LEU A 8 0.46 -1.26 -21.08
CA LEU A 8 -0.98 -1.04 -20.94
C LEU A 8 -1.47 -1.35 -19.52
N LEU A 9 -0.97 -2.43 -18.91
CA LEU A 9 -1.32 -2.80 -17.55
C LEU A 9 -0.83 -1.76 -16.52
N ASN A 10 0.38 -1.22 -16.73
CA ASN A 10 0.94 -0.18 -15.87
C ASN A 10 0.13 1.13 -15.96
N CYS A 11 -0.31 1.51 -17.16
CA CYS A 11 -1.19 2.66 -17.33
C CYS A 11 -2.53 2.48 -16.60
N LEU A 12 -3.11 1.27 -16.62
CA LEU A 12 -4.36 0.98 -15.92
C LEU A 12 -4.20 1.10 -14.40
N TRP A 13 -3.12 0.57 -13.84
CA TRP A 13 -2.83 0.70 -12.41
C TRP A 13 -2.60 2.15 -12.01
N HIS A 14 -1.82 2.89 -12.78
CA HIS A 14 -1.58 4.30 -12.53
C HIS A 14 -2.90 5.10 -12.52
N HIS A 15 -3.78 4.87 -13.50
CA HIS A 15 -5.10 5.49 -13.54
C HIS A 15 -5.99 5.08 -12.37
N LEU A 16 -5.95 3.81 -11.96
CA LEU A 16 -6.69 3.30 -10.82
C LEU A 16 -6.21 3.98 -9.53
N LEU A 17 -4.91 3.94 -9.22
CA LEU A 17 -4.31 4.54 -8.04
C LEU A 17 -4.61 6.04 -7.97
N ARG A 18 -4.44 6.75 -9.10
CA ARG A 18 -4.82 8.16 -9.21
C ARG A 18 -6.30 8.38 -8.93
N SER A 19 -7.19 7.52 -9.44
CA SER A 19 -8.63 7.61 -9.18
C SER A 19 -8.97 7.41 -7.70
N LEU A 20 -8.23 6.58 -6.94
CA LEU A 20 -8.45 6.41 -5.49
C LEU A 20 -8.14 7.70 -4.71
N CYS A 21 -7.15 8.45 -5.18
CA CYS A 21 -6.78 9.76 -4.63
C CYS A 21 -7.62 10.92 -5.20
N SER A 22 -8.33 10.72 -6.33
CA SER A 22 -8.97 11.82 -7.10
C SER A 22 -10.51 11.79 -7.16
N TRP A 23 -11.22 10.81 -6.60
CA TRP A 23 -12.68 10.63 -6.78
C TRP A 23 -13.46 10.85 -5.46
N ASP A 24 -14.63 11.51 -5.40
CA ASP A 24 -15.81 11.43 -6.28
C ASP A 24 -16.51 12.78 -6.52
N SER A 25 -17.16 12.85 -7.68
CA SER A 25 -18.15 13.84 -8.12
C SER A 25 -19.17 14.13 -7.02
N CYS A 26 -19.45 15.43 -6.78
CA CYS A 26 -20.44 15.94 -5.83
C CYS A 26 -20.02 15.87 -4.34
N ASN A 27 -19.21 16.87 -3.94
CA ASN A 27 -19.15 17.48 -2.60
C ASN A 27 -18.18 17.00 -1.52
N GLN A 28 -17.31 16.00 -1.68
CA GLN A 28 -16.15 15.86 -0.78
C GLN A 28 -14.88 15.33 -1.49
N PRO A 29 -13.72 16.02 -1.37
CA PRO A 29 -12.47 15.52 -1.91
C PRO A 29 -12.03 14.23 -1.18
N SER A 30 -11.47 13.27 -1.91
CA SER A 30 -10.92 12.03 -1.33
C SER A 30 -10.00 12.36 -0.17
N LYS A 31 -10.08 11.61 0.93
CA LYS A 31 -9.19 11.83 2.09
C LYS A 31 -7.81 11.20 1.89
N TRP A 32 -7.64 10.38 0.85
CA TRP A 32 -6.38 9.70 0.55
C TRP A 32 -5.42 10.62 -0.20
N VAL A 33 -4.18 10.64 0.25
CA VAL A 33 -3.09 11.49 -0.25
C VAL A 33 -2.20 10.70 -1.20
N TYR A 34 -1.95 9.43 -0.87
CA TYR A 34 -1.17 8.53 -1.70
C TYR A 34 -1.81 7.14 -1.77
N ALA A 35 -1.47 6.41 -2.83
CA ALA A 35 -1.83 5.03 -3.07
C ALA A 35 -0.63 4.29 -3.66
N ILE A 36 -0.34 3.08 -3.17
CA ILE A 36 0.79 2.24 -3.60
C ILE A 36 0.25 0.85 -3.90
N LEU A 37 0.68 0.27 -5.02
CA LEU A 37 0.47 -1.13 -5.35
C LEU A 37 1.71 -1.94 -5.02
N TRP A 38 1.54 -2.89 -4.10
CA TRP A 38 2.52 -3.90 -3.76
C TRP A 38 2.18 -5.19 -4.51
N ARG A 39 3.01 -5.58 -5.46
CA ARG A 39 2.79 -6.79 -6.27
C ARG A 39 3.38 -8.01 -5.57
N VAL A 40 2.62 -9.10 -5.56
CA VAL A 40 3.08 -10.38 -5.04
C VAL A 40 3.87 -11.11 -6.12
N LEU A 41 5.14 -11.39 -5.84
CA LEU A 41 6.05 -12.06 -6.75
C LEU A 41 6.83 -13.18 -6.04
N PRO A 42 7.30 -14.20 -6.76
CA PRO A 42 8.28 -15.13 -6.22
C PRO A 42 9.57 -14.39 -5.87
N ARG A 43 10.26 -14.75 -4.77
CA ARG A 43 11.54 -14.12 -4.39
C ARG A 43 12.66 -14.29 -5.43
N ASN A 44 12.59 -15.32 -6.25
CA ASN A 44 13.55 -15.58 -7.33
C ASN A 44 13.10 -14.92 -8.66
N TYR A 45 12.62 -13.69 -8.63
CA TYR A 45 12.12 -12.99 -9.81
C TYR A 45 13.21 -12.10 -10.47
N PRO A 46 13.35 -12.12 -11.81
CA PRO A 46 12.70 -13.03 -12.75
C PRO A 46 13.26 -14.46 -12.60
N PRO A 47 12.42 -15.50 -12.70
CA PRO A 47 12.86 -16.89 -12.65
C PRO A 47 14.00 -17.16 -13.64
N PRO A 48 14.95 -18.06 -13.33
CA PRO A 48 16.05 -18.42 -14.22
C PRO A 48 15.65 -18.93 -15.62
N GLN A 49 14.36 -19.17 -15.87
CA GLN A 49 13.78 -19.66 -17.14
C GLN A 49 12.66 -18.73 -17.67
N TRP A 50 12.68 -17.44 -17.31
CA TRP A 50 11.61 -16.50 -17.64
C TRP A 50 11.42 -16.24 -19.15
N ASP A 51 12.40 -16.56 -19.99
CA ASP A 51 12.35 -16.33 -21.43
C ASP A 51 11.38 -17.27 -22.19
N ASP A 52 10.88 -18.34 -21.57
CA ASP A 52 10.09 -19.38 -22.25
C ASP A 52 8.56 -19.17 -22.24
N GLY A 53 8.08 -17.94 -21.95
CA GLY A 53 6.71 -17.47 -22.25
C GLY A 53 5.51 -18.28 -21.73
N ARG A 54 5.73 -19.34 -20.95
CA ARG A 54 4.70 -20.34 -20.59
C ARG A 54 4.43 -20.49 -19.10
N VAL A 55 5.11 -19.74 -18.24
CA VAL A 55 4.84 -19.80 -16.81
C VAL A 55 3.89 -18.65 -16.44
N GLY A 56 2.60 -18.87 -16.67
CA GLY A 56 1.58 -18.14 -15.94
C GLY A 56 1.88 -18.31 -14.45
N LEU A 57 1.88 -17.21 -13.69
CA LEU A 57 2.02 -17.23 -12.23
C LEU A 57 0.81 -17.97 -11.65
N ASP A 58 0.85 -19.30 -11.64
CA ASP A 58 -0.16 -20.12 -11.02
C ASP A 58 -0.02 -19.96 -9.51
N LEU A 59 -0.80 -19.01 -8.98
CA LEU A 59 -0.76 -18.70 -7.55
C LEU A 59 -1.30 -19.85 -6.68
N SER A 60 -1.84 -20.91 -7.29
CA SER A 60 -2.46 -22.02 -6.58
C SER A 60 -1.47 -23.14 -6.18
N ASN A 61 -0.23 -23.15 -6.68
CA ASN A 61 0.67 -24.30 -6.53
C ASN A 61 1.78 -24.12 -5.46
N ARG A 62 1.41 -24.48 -4.22
CA ARG A 62 2.19 -25.13 -3.14
C ARG A 62 3.52 -24.58 -2.57
N HIS A 63 4.09 -23.45 -2.97
CA HIS A 63 5.25 -22.86 -2.23
C HIS A 63 5.24 -21.33 -2.09
N GLN A 64 4.13 -20.77 -1.60
CA GLN A 64 3.99 -19.33 -1.32
C GLN A 64 4.86 -18.82 -0.14
N ARG A 65 5.56 -19.72 0.58
CA ARG A 65 6.47 -19.34 1.69
C ARG A 65 7.66 -18.49 1.25
N ASN A 66 8.01 -18.54 -0.05
CA ASN A 66 9.14 -17.80 -0.62
C ASN A 66 8.68 -16.63 -1.48
N TRP A 67 7.47 -16.13 -1.27
CA TRP A 67 6.95 -15.01 -2.02
C TRP A 67 7.16 -13.71 -1.28
N ILE A 68 7.30 -12.63 -2.04
CA ILE A 68 7.55 -11.30 -1.54
C ILE A 68 6.56 -10.32 -2.16
N LEU A 69 6.33 -9.22 -1.45
CA LEU A 69 5.64 -8.06 -1.96
C LEU A 69 6.65 -6.96 -2.24
N VAL A 70 6.65 -6.48 -3.48
CA VAL A 70 7.53 -5.42 -3.95
C VAL A 70 6.73 -4.26 -4.50
N TRP A 71 7.33 -3.08 -4.52
CA TRP A 71 6.74 -1.89 -5.12
C TRP A 71 6.57 -2.10 -6.63
N GLU A 72 5.33 -1.99 -7.12
CA GLU A 72 5.03 -2.01 -8.57
C GLU A 72 4.82 -0.58 -9.07
N ASP A 73 3.86 0.12 -8.48
CA ASP A 73 3.49 1.48 -8.85
C ASP A 73 2.96 2.25 -7.63
N GLY A 74 3.02 3.57 -7.70
CA GLY A 74 2.52 4.44 -6.67
C GLY A 74 2.11 5.80 -7.22
N PHE A 75 1.01 6.32 -6.68
CA PHE A 75 0.53 7.67 -6.92
C PHE A 75 0.52 8.47 -5.62
N CYS A 76 0.99 9.71 -5.66
CA CYS A 76 0.89 10.65 -4.55
C CYS A 76 0.49 12.04 -5.06
N ASP A 77 -0.51 12.65 -4.43
CA ASP A 77 -0.87 14.04 -4.69
C ASP A 77 0.04 14.98 -3.86
N PHE A 78 1.23 15.25 -4.39
CA PHE A 78 2.20 16.14 -3.74
C PHE A 78 1.68 17.57 -3.56
N SER A 79 0.79 18.04 -4.45
CA SER A 79 0.18 19.36 -4.31
C SER A 79 -0.66 19.46 -3.04
N ARG A 80 -1.31 18.36 -2.65
CA ARG A 80 -2.07 18.27 -1.40
C ARG A 80 -1.15 18.14 -0.19
N CYS A 81 -0.04 17.42 -0.31
CA CYS A 81 1.01 17.39 0.72
C CYS A 81 1.52 18.80 1.04
N GLU A 82 1.71 19.64 0.02
CA GLU A 82 2.15 21.03 0.19
C GLU A 82 1.06 21.94 0.81
N ARG A 83 -0.20 21.75 0.42
CA ARG A 83 -1.33 22.60 0.88
C ARG A 83 -1.81 22.28 2.29
N SER A 84 -1.79 21.02 2.71
CA SER A 84 -2.28 20.61 4.04
C SER A 84 -1.45 21.17 5.19
N PHE A 85 -0.19 21.53 4.94
CA PHE A 85 0.70 22.08 5.95
C PHE A 85 1.55 23.18 5.31
N GLY A 86 1.18 24.46 5.45
CA GLY A 86 1.85 25.58 4.76
C GLY A 86 3.37 25.66 5.03
N SER A 87 4.19 25.71 3.97
CA SER A 87 5.64 26.00 3.81
C SER A 87 6.72 25.69 4.90
N LEU A 88 6.48 25.76 6.21
CA LEU A 88 7.54 25.98 7.22
C LEU A 88 7.76 24.90 8.30
N VAL A 89 7.61 23.60 8.02
CA VAL A 89 7.91 22.55 9.05
C VAL A 89 8.76 21.42 8.46
N ARG A 90 9.90 21.15 9.10
CA ARG A 90 10.82 20.03 8.81
C ARG A 90 10.15 18.71 9.24
N GLY A 91 10.16 17.68 8.40
CA GLY A 91 9.53 16.37 8.70
C GLY A 91 8.10 16.23 8.16
N ARG A 92 7.88 16.59 6.89
CA ARG A 92 6.59 16.47 6.20
C ARG A 92 6.57 15.28 5.27
N PHE A 93 5.37 14.78 4.99
CA PHE A 93 5.22 13.76 3.97
C PHE A 93 5.49 14.39 2.61
N GLY A 94 6.60 14.00 1.99
CA GLY A 94 7.05 14.49 0.70
C GLY A 94 7.51 13.35 -0.20
N PRO A 95 8.06 13.70 -1.37
CA PRO A 95 8.62 12.72 -2.32
C PRO A 95 9.67 11.82 -1.68
N ASP A 96 10.49 12.35 -0.77
CA ASP A 96 11.52 11.62 -0.04
C ASP A 96 10.94 10.48 0.80
N VAL A 97 9.87 10.74 1.56
CA VAL A 97 9.18 9.72 2.36
C VAL A 97 8.41 8.76 1.47
N PHE A 98 7.79 9.26 0.40
CA PHE A 98 7.00 8.47 -0.53
C PHE A 98 7.88 7.46 -1.29
N PHE A 99 8.94 7.92 -1.93
CA PHE A 99 9.84 7.06 -2.70
C PHE A 99 10.74 6.19 -1.82
N LYS A 100 11.03 6.57 -0.57
CA LYS A 100 11.72 5.68 0.37
C LYS A 100 10.98 4.35 0.56
N MET A 101 9.65 4.36 0.48
CA MET A 101 8.87 3.12 0.55
C MET A 101 9.14 2.18 -0.62
N SER A 102 9.52 2.67 -1.80
CA SER A 102 9.79 1.80 -2.96
C SER A 102 10.96 0.83 -2.76
N HIS A 103 11.80 1.07 -1.75
CA HIS A 103 12.92 0.21 -1.40
C HIS A 103 12.54 -0.88 -0.38
N GLU A 104 11.30 -0.84 0.14
CA GLU A 104 10.82 -1.83 1.10
C GLU A 104 10.40 -3.12 0.38
N VAL A 105 10.64 -4.26 1.04
CA VAL A 105 10.23 -5.57 0.57
C VAL A 105 9.60 -6.31 1.74
N TYR A 106 8.42 -6.88 1.52
CA TYR A 106 7.70 -7.65 2.55
C TYR A 106 7.64 -9.13 2.19
N SER A 107 7.74 -10.00 3.19
CA SER A 107 7.49 -11.44 3.01
C SER A 107 5.99 -11.70 2.92
N TYR A 108 5.54 -12.49 1.94
CA TYR A 108 4.15 -12.92 1.85
C TYR A 108 3.77 -13.83 3.02
N GLY A 109 2.57 -13.64 3.60
CA GLY A 109 2.10 -14.38 4.78
C GLY A 109 2.74 -13.95 6.11
N GLU A 110 3.72 -13.05 6.10
CA GLU A 110 4.39 -12.56 7.30
C GLU A 110 4.23 -11.05 7.48
N GLY A 111 4.31 -10.58 8.72
CA GLY A 111 4.07 -9.18 9.05
C GLY A 111 2.66 -8.73 8.68
N LEU A 112 2.41 -7.42 8.75
CA LEU A 112 1.07 -6.88 8.53
C LEU A 112 0.65 -6.94 7.04
N ILE A 113 1.50 -6.43 6.14
CA ILE A 113 1.20 -6.39 4.70
C ILE A 113 1.15 -7.80 4.11
N GLY A 114 2.09 -8.67 4.49
CA GLY A 114 2.15 -10.03 3.96
C GLY A 114 0.97 -10.89 4.40
N LYS A 115 0.50 -10.77 5.65
CA LYS A 115 -0.72 -11.45 6.08
C LYS A 115 -1.97 -10.92 5.41
N VAL A 116 -2.08 -9.61 5.21
CA VAL A 116 -3.21 -9.05 4.45
C VAL A 116 -3.28 -9.68 3.06
N ALA A 117 -2.13 -9.83 2.40
CA ALA A 117 -2.03 -10.51 1.10
C ALA A 117 -2.43 -12.00 1.15
N ALA A 118 -2.01 -12.71 2.21
CA ALA A 118 -2.28 -14.14 2.36
C ALA A 118 -3.73 -14.46 2.75
N ASP A 119 -4.29 -13.67 3.66
CA ASP A 119 -5.65 -13.84 4.17
C ASP A 119 -6.70 -13.24 3.24
N ASN A 120 -6.28 -12.62 2.13
CA ASN A 120 -7.12 -11.85 1.22
C ASN A 120 -8.02 -10.85 1.97
N SER A 121 -7.41 -10.14 2.93
CA SER A 121 -8.12 -9.35 3.92
C SER A 121 -7.83 -7.87 3.76
N HIS A 122 -8.14 -7.09 4.80
CA HIS A 122 -7.93 -5.66 4.80
C HIS A 122 -7.68 -5.16 6.22
N LYS A 123 -6.87 -4.12 6.37
CA LYS A 123 -6.52 -3.58 7.68
C LYS A 123 -6.31 -2.07 7.66
N TRP A 124 -6.88 -1.40 8.66
CA TRP A 124 -6.69 0.02 8.92
C TRP A 124 -5.74 0.19 10.08
N VAL A 125 -4.71 0.99 9.90
CA VAL A 125 -3.73 1.31 10.92
C VAL A 125 -3.68 2.81 11.11
N PHE A 126 -3.89 3.21 12.36
CA PHE A 126 -3.91 4.61 12.75
C PHE A 126 -2.61 4.98 13.43
N ARG A 127 -2.25 6.26 13.32
CA ARG A 127 -1.18 6.83 14.13
C ARG A 127 -1.50 6.61 15.61
N GLU A 128 -0.53 6.05 16.31
CA GLU A 128 -0.59 5.89 17.76
C GLU A 128 -0.49 7.27 18.40
N VAL A 129 -1.52 7.66 19.14
CA VAL A 129 -1.50 8.90 19.91
C VAL A 129 -0.76 8.56 21.19
N MET A 130 0.48 9.01 21.31
CA MET A 130 1.24 8.87 22.54
C MET A 130 0.55 9.74 23.60
N SER A 131 -0.25 9.15 24.48
CA SER A 131 -0.68 9.83 25.70
C SER A 131 0.56 10.02 26.57
N GLU A 132 0.78 11.24 27.06
CA GLU A 132 1.95 11.64 27.88
C GLU A 132 2.06 10.93 29.25
N SER A 133 1.42 9.77 29.44
CA SER A 133 1.43 9.01 30.69
C SER A 133 2.22 7.71 30.66
N ASP A 134 2.81 7.29 29.53
CA ASP A 134 3.59 6.04 29.46
C ASP A 134 5.01 6.25 28.90
N THR A 135 5.78 7.12 29.55
CA THR A 135 7.24 7.02 29.54
C THR A 135 7.67 5.83 30.42
N ASN A 136 7.51 4.60 29.91
CA ASN A 136 8.23 3.47 30.49
C ASN A 136 8.42 2.32 29.49
N CYS A 137 9.68 2.11 29.13
CA CYS A 137 10.32 0.83 28.81
C CYS A 137 9.70 -0.12 27.75
N SER A 138 10.52 -0.41 26.74
CA SER A 138 10.53 -1.63 25.93
C SER A 138 9.97 -2.89 26.62
N SER A 139 8.96 -3.52 26.01
CA SER A 139 8.92 -4.98 25.83
C SER A 139 7.67 -5.40 25.07
N TRP A 140 7.92 -5.92 23.87
CA TRP A 140 7.36 -7.18 23.37
C TRP A 140 6.40 -7.87 24.36
N SER A 141 5.10 -7.68 24.15
CA SER A 141 4.09 -8.62 24.65
C SER A 141 3.17 -8.98 23.49
N GLY A 142 2.97 -10.29 23.33
CA GLY A 142 2.62 -10.90 22.06
C GLY A 142 1.24 -10.54 21.55
N SER A 143 1.21 -10.06 20.31
CA SER A 143 0.14 -10.33 19.36
C SER A 143 0.71 -10.11 17.97
N LEU A 144 0.58 -11.14 17.13
CA LEU A 144 0.79 -11.14 15.69
C LEU A 144 0.44 -9.76 15.09
N ASP A 145 1.43 -8.98 14.66
CA ASP A 145 1.39 -7.92 13.60
C ASP A 145 2.36 -6.77 13.92
N VAL A 146 3.66 -7.06 13.81
CA VAL A 146 4.70 -6.04 13.87
C VAL A 146 4.47 -5.04 12.73
N LYS A 147 4.23 -3.77 13.07
CA LYS A 147 4.15 -2.67 12.11
C LYS A 147 5.49 -2.57 11.34
N PRO A 148 5.48 -2.38 10.01
CA PRO A 148 6.71 -2.12 9.27
C PRO A 148 7.45 -0.89 9.84
N LYS A 149 8.75 -0.99 10.07
CA LYS A 149 9.58 0.15 10.52
C LYS A 149 9.46 1.35 9.57
N ALA A 150 9.31 1.09 8.28
CA ALA A 150 9.09 2.11 7.25
C ALA A 150 7.87 2.99 7.51
N TRP A 151 6.85 2.48 8.21
CA TRP A 151 5.63 3.22 8.50
C TRP A 151 5.84 4.29 9.58
N GLU A 152 6.83 4.14 10.46
CA GLU A 152 7.18 5.17 11.45
C GLU A 152 7.55 6.49 10.75
N SER A 153 8.30 6.41 9.65
CA SER A 153 8.66 7.58 8.84
C SER A 153 7.43 8.24 8.20
N GLN A 154 6.38 7.47 7.89
CA GLN A 154 5.14 8.02 7.33
C GLN A 154 4.31 8.72 8.41
N PHE A 155 4.14 8.07 9.57
CA PHE A 155 3.39 8.62 10.71
C PHE A 155 4.08 9.86 11.31
N SER A 156 5.41 9.88 11.40
CA SER A 156 6.17 11.06 11.82
C SER A 156 6.01 12.23 10.84
N SER A 157 5.77 11.92 9.57
CA SER A 157 5.59 12.87 8.48
C SER A 157 4.16 13.43 8.35
N GLY A 158 3.28 13.08 9.28
CA GLY A 158 1.92 13.63 9.39
C GLY A 158 0.81 12.71 8.91
N ILE A 159 1.13 11.55 8.32
CA ILE A 159 0.10 10.54 8.00
C ILE A 159 -0.58 10.11 9.30
N GLN A 160 -1.91 10.05 9.30
CA GLN A 160 -2.71 9.62 10.44
C GLN A 160 -3.35 8.24 10.22
N THR A 161 -3.60 7.87 8.96
CA THR A 161 -4.21 6.58 8.61
C THR A 161 -3.46 5.94 7.46
N ILE A 162 -3.14 4.66 7.61
CA ILE A 162 -2.69 3.78 6.54
C ILE A 162 -3.73 2.65 6.42
N ALA A 163 -4.34 2.50 5.25
CA ALA A 163 -5.20 1.37 4.93
C ALA A 163 -4.46 0.41 3.98
N VAL A 164 -4.57 -0.88 4.23
CA VAL A 164 -3.96 -1.94 3.45
C VAL A 164 -5.05 -2.90 3.03
N VAL A 165 -5.20 -3.14 1.73
CA VAL A 165 -6.30 -3.92 1.16
C VAL A 165 -5.73 -4.92 0.16
N ALA A 166 -6.01 -6.21 0.36
CA ALA A 166 -5.66 -7.23 -0.60
C ALA A 166 -6.47 -7.07 -1.90
N VAL A 167 -5.78 -7.25 -3.02
CA VAL A 167 -6.35 -7.32 -4.36
C VAL A 167 -5.76 -8.53 -5.07
N ARG A 168 -6.34 -8.92 -6.22
CA ARG A 168 -5.91 -10.13 -6.94
C ARG A 168 -4.43 -10.13 -7.31
N GLU A 169 -3.87 -8.97 -7.66
CA GLU A 169 -2.48 -8.80 -8.09
C GLU A 169 -1.51 -8.53 -6.93
N GLY A 170 -2.04 -8.34 -5.72
CA GLY A 170 -1.23 -8.10 -4.52
C GLY A 170 -1.96 -7.29 -3.45
N VAL A 171 -1.40 -6.14 -3.07
CA VAL A 171 -1.94 -5.32 -1.97
C VAL A 171 -1.87 -3.85 -2.32
N ILE A 172 -2.99 -3.14 -2.10
CA ILE A 172 -3.04 -1.68 -2.21
C ILE A 172 -2.86 -1.06 -0.82
N GLN A 173 -1.89 -0.17 -0.69
CA GLN A 173 -1.68 0.65 0.50
C GLN A 173 -2.12 2.10 0.22
N LEU A 174 -2.99 2.65 1.07
CA LEU A 174 -3.50 4.01 0.98
C LEU A 174 -3.09 4.79 2.24
N GLY A 175 -2.67 6.05 2.07
CA GLY A 175 -2.34 6.93 3.19
C GLY A 175 -3.17 8.20 3.23
N SER A 176 -3.52 8.66 4.43
CA SER A 176 -4.28 9.89 4.66
C SER A 176 -3.71 10.71 5.81
N PHE A 177 -3.76 12.04 5.68
CA PHE A 177 -3.50 12.96 6.79
C PHE A 177 -4.64 13.03 7.80
N ASP A 178 -5.82 12.52 7.46
CA ASP A 178 -6.97 12.46 8.34
C ASP A 178 -7.10 11.08 8.97
N ARG A 179 -7.77 11.02 10.11
CA ARG A 179 -8.23 9.76 10.69
C ARG A 179 -9.45 9.24 9.92
N VAL A 180 -9.26 8.25 9.05
CA VAL A 180 -10.31 7.70 8.18
C VAL A 180 -10.74 6.33 8.69
N ASN A 181 -11.96 6.22 9.21
CA ASN A 181 -12.51 4.95 9.68
C ASN A 181 -13.02 4.09 8.51
N ALA A 182 -12.92 2.76 8.68
CA ALA A 182 -13.41 1.78 7.71
C ALA A 182 -14.91 1.92 7.39
N THR A 183 -15.71 2.51 8.28
CA THR A 183 -17.15 2.77 8.07
C THR A 183 -17.44 3.76 6.95
N HIS A 184 -16.50 4.66 6.64
CA HIS A 184 -16.61 5.59 5.51
C HIS A 184 -16.20 4.95 4.18
N PHE A 185 -15.73 3.71 4.19
CA PHE A 185 -15.32 2.99 3.01
C PHE A 185 -16.55 2.27 2.41
N SER A 186 -17.08 2.82 1.31
CA SER A 186 -18.25 2.23 0.67
C SER A 186 -17.94 0.84 0.16
N ARG A 187 -18.89 -0.10 0.30
CA ARG A 187 -18.86 -1.41 -0.38
C ARG A 187 -18.59 -1.25 -1.89
N LYS A 188 -19.05 -0.14 -2.50
CA LYS A 188 -18.78 0.21 -3.90
C LYS A 188 -17.30 0.43 -4.19
N PHE A 189 -16.52 0.95 -3.24
CA PHE A 189 -15.08 1.11 -3.42
C PHE A 189 -14.38 -0.24 -3.47
N TYR A 190 -14.73 -1.17 -2.56
CA TYR A 190 -14.24 -2.55 -2.59
C TYR A 190 -14.62 -3.27 -3.89
N GLU A 191 -15.88 -3.12 -4.31
CA GLU A 191 -16.34 -3.69 -5.59
C GLU A 191 -15.59 -3.08 -6.77
N ASN A 192 -15.30 -1.77 -6.75
CA ASN A 192 -14.55 -1.12 -7.82
C ASN A 192 -13.08 -1.54 -7.87
N LEU A 193 -12.43 -1.78 -6.72
CA LEU A 193 -11.07 -2.33 -6.67
C LEU A 193 -11.03 -3.73 -7.29
N ASN A 194 -11.99 -4.59 -6.93
CA ASN A 194 -12.03 -5.96 -7.44
C ASN A 194 -12.56 -6.09 -8.88
N LYS A 195 -13.39 -5.14 -9.35
CA LYS A 195 -13.89 -5.11 -10.74
C LYS A 195 -12.87 -4.56 -11.73
N LYS A 196 -11.99 -3.65 -11.32
CA LYS A 196 -10.98 -3.02 -12.20
C LYS A 196 -9.68 -3.84 -12.35
N SER A 197 -9.59 -4.98 -11.67
CA SER A 197 -8.46 -5.93 -11.73
C SER A 197 -8.77 -7.14 -12.65
N CYS A 198 -9.92 -7.13 -13.33
CA CYS A 198 -10.32 -8.15 -14.32
C CYS A 198 -10.02 -7.73 -15.75
#